data_AF-A0A367LUD2-F1
#
_entry.id   AF-A0A367LUD2-F1
#
_cell.length_a   1.000
_cell.length_b   1.000
_cell.length_c   1.000
_cell.angle_alpha   90.00
_cell.angle_beta   90.00
_cell.angle_gamma   90.00
#
_symmetry.space_group_name_H-M   'P 1'
#
loop_
_entity.id
_entity.type
_entity.pdbx_description
1 polymer ?
#
loop_
_entity_poly.entity_id
_entity_poly.type
_entity_poly.pdbx_seq_one_letter_code
_entity_poly.pdbx_strand_id
1 'polypeptide(L)'
;GRFSTQRLSIDPRAGIADIDLVYDSGQRYTFGKVSFDGDSIIEEELLRRMVPFKAGQPYDSELIAELNQNLQSSGYFEGVRVDAAPTQAQADG
;
A
#
# COMPACT_ATOMS: atom_id res chain seq x y z
N GLY A 1 8.52 -11.39 2.73
CA GLY A 1 9.93 -11.25 3.18
C GLY A 1 10.34 -12.42 4.03
N ARG A 2 11.60 -12.43 4.49
CA ARG A 2 12.17 -13.40 5.43
C ARG A 2 13.22 -12.70 6.30
N PHE A 3 13.48 -13.22 7.49
CA PHE A 3 14.65 -12.79 8.24
C PHE A 3 15.90 -13.50 7.71
N SER A 4 16.93 -12.73 7.35
CA SER A 4 18.25 -13.24 6.98
C SER A 4 19.17 -13.41 8.20
N THR A 5 18.92 -12.64 9.26
CA THR A 5 19.58 -12.80 10.56
C THR A 5 18.56 -12.75 11.68
N GLN A 6 18.67 -13.70 12.62
CA GLN A 6 17.94 -13.73 13.88
C GLN A 6 18.89 -14.27 14.96
N ARG A 7 19.52 -13.39 15.72
CA ARG A 7 20.45 -13.78 16.78
C ARG A 7 20.14 -13.01 18.06
N LEU A 8 20.09 -13.75 19.16
CA LEU A 8 20.05 -13.22 20.51
C LEU A 8 21.33 -13.67 21.20
N SER A 9 22.08 -12.72 21.74
CA SER A 9 23.29 -12.98 22.53
C SER A 9 23.07 -12.44 23.93
N ILE A 10 23.20 -13.29 24.94
CA ILE A 10 22.96 -12.91 26.34
C ILE A 10 24.28 -13.07 27.10
N ASP A 11 24.69 -12.03 27.80
CA ASP A 11 25.74 -12.08 28.82
C ASP A 11 25.09 -11.89 30.20
N PRO A 12 24.81 -12.99 30.92
CA PRO A 12 24.20 -12.91 32.26
C PRO A 12 25.13 -12.30 33.31
N ARG A 13 26.45 -12.34 33.10
CA ARG A 13 27.43 -11.80 34.06
C ARG A 13 27.52 -10.28 33.94
N ALA A 14 27.43 -9.76 32.72
CA ALA A 14 27.29 -8.35 32.46
C ALA A 14 25.85 -7.83 32.64
N GLY A 15 24.85 -8.73 32.64
CA GLY A 15 23.43 -8.38 32.71
C GLY A 15 22.90 -7.79 31.41
N ILE A 16 23.48 -8.17 30.25
CA ILE A 16 23.21 -7.57 28.94
C ILE A 16 22.62 -8.62 28.00
N ALA A 17 21.75 -8.18 27.10
CA ALA A 17 21.33 -8.96 25.94
C ALA A 17 21.37 -8.09 24.68
N ASP A 18 21.98 -8.62 23.63
CA ASP A 18 22.07 -8.03 22.30
C ASP A 18 21.18 -8.80 21.33
N ILE A 19 20.36 -8.06 20.57
CA ILE A 19 19.48 -8.59 19.53
C ILE A 19 19.99 -8.11 18.17
N ASP A 20 20.26 -9.06 17.27
CA ASP A 20 20.60 -8.80 15.88
C ASP A 20 19.52 -9.43 14.98
N LEU A 21 18.79 -8.55 14.28
CA LEU A 21 17.68 -8.89 13.41
C LEU A 21 17.88 -8.18 12.06
N VAL A 22 18.00 -8.97 11.00
CA VAL A 22 18.01 -8.48 9.63
C VAL A 22 16.82 -9.08 8.89
N TYR A 23 15.95 -8.22 8.37
CA TYR A 23 14.73 -8.62 7.65
C TYR A 23 14.80 -8.19 6.19
N ASP A 24 14.73 -9.17 5.30
CA ASP A 24 14.62 -8.96 3.86
C ASP A 24 13.13 -8.84 3.52
N SER A 25 12.63 -7.63 3.33
CA SER A 25 11.21 -7.37 3.03
C SER A 25 10.76 -7.98 1.69
N GLY A 26 11.66 -8.08 0.72
CA GLY A 26 11.39 -8.54 -0.64
C GLY A 26 11.19 -7.37 -1.60
N GLN A 27 10.59 -7.64 -2.76
CA GLN A 27 10.30 -6.61 -3.76
C GLN A 27 9.17 -5.69 -3.28
N ARG A 28 9.28 -4.41 -3.63
CA ARG A 28 8.19 -3.44 -3.44
C ARG A 28 7.15 -3.65 -4.54
N TYR A 29 5.89 -3.77 -4.16
CA TYR A 29 4.79 -3.75 -5.11
C TYR A 29 4.56 -2.33 -5.65
N THR A 30 3.98 -2.25 -6.85
CA THR A 30 3.60 -0.99 -7.49
C THR A 30 2.10 -0.95 -7.75
N PHE A 31 1.53 0.25 -7.85
CA PHE A 31 0.14 0.42 -8.25
C PHE A 31 -0.09 -0.04 -9.69
N GLY A 32 -1.19 -0.76 -9.89
CA GLY A 32 -1.72 -1.07 -11.22
C GLY A 32 -2.51 0.11 -11.81
N LYS A 33 -3.21 -0.16 -12.92
CA LYS A 33 -4.18 0.79 -13.46
C LYS A 33 -5.40 0.85 -12.55
N VAL A 34 -5.94 2.06 -12.36
CA VAL A 34 -7.21 2.26 -11.68
C VAL A 34 -8.35 2.04 -12.67
N SER A 35 -9.32 1.23 -12.27
CA SER A 35 -10.62 1.04 -12.94
C SER A 35 -11.73 1.52 -12.01
N PHE A 36 -12.75 2.15 -12.59
CA PHE A 36 -13.95 2.60 -11.89
C PHE A 36 -15.12 1.72 -12.33
N ASP A 37 -15.93 1.27 -11.38
CA ASP A 37 -17.12 0.44 -11.61
C ASP A 37 -18.31 1.09 -10.89
N GLY A 38 -19.51 0.95 -11.46
CA GLY A 38 -20.76 1.49 -10.94
C GLY A 38 -21.51 2.43 -11.90
N ASP A 39 -22.80 2.61 -11.66
CA ASP A 39 -23.67 3.55 -12.38
C ASP A 39 -23.46 4.98 -11.87
N SER A 40 -22.39 5.64 -12.33
CA SER A 40 -22.19 7.07 -12.10
C SER A 40 -22.29 7.84 -13.41
N ILE A 41 -23.03 8.95 -13.41
CA ILE A 41 -23.07 9.91 -14.53
C ILE A 41 -21.79 10.77 -14.62
N ILE A 42 -20.80 10.52 -13.76
CA ILE A 42 -19.58 11.31 -13.66
C ILE A 42 -18.65 10.95 -14.83
N GLU A 43 -18.09 11.97 -15.46
CA GLU A 43 -17.07 11.77 -16.50
C GLU A 43 -15.83 11.10 -15.92
N GLU A 44 -15.36 10.05 -16.57
CA GLU A 44 -14.21 9.26 -16.10
C GLU A 44 -12.94 10.11 -15.95
N GLU A 45 -12.75 11.13 -16.79
CA GLU A 45 -11.63 12.07 -16.70
C GLU A 45 -11.63 12.83 -15.36
N LEU A 46 -12.80 13.16 -14.82
CA LEU A 46 -12.90 13.79 -13.50
C LEU A 46 -12.46 12.82 -12.41
N LEU A 47 -12.89 11.56 -12.47
CA LEU A 47 -12.48 10.52 -11.53
C LEU A 47 -10.98 10.28 -11.57
N ARG A 48 -10.39 10.29 -12.77
CA ARG A 48 -8.94 10.14 -12.96
C ARG A 48 -8.13 11.25 -12.30
N ARG A 49 -8.63 12.50 -12.26
CA ARG A 49 -7.97 13.62 -11.58
C ARG A 49 -7.95 13.48 -10.05
N MET A 50 -8.83 12.66 -9.49
CA MET A 50 -8.92 12.43 -8.05
C MET A 50 -7.97 11.33 -7.57
N VAL A 51 -7.34 10.60 -8.50
CA VAL A 51 -6.35 9.56 -8.20
C VAL A 51 -5.00 10.21 -7.85
N PRO A 52 -4.50 10.07 -6.61
CA PRO A 52 -3.29 10.77 -6.16
C PRO A 52 -1.99 10.03 -6.52
N PHE A 53 -2.08 8.97 -7.34
CA PHE A 53 -0.96 8.12 -7.72
C PHE A 53 -1.01 7.72 -9.19
N LYS A 54 0.13 7.26 -9.70
CA LYS A 54 0.26 6.76 -11.07
C LYS A 54 0.47 5.25 -11.08
N ALA A 55 0.03 4.58 -12.13
CA ALA A 55 0.40 3.19 -12.37
C ALA A 55 1.93 3.06 -12.47
N GLY A 56 2.48 2.00 -11.87
CA GLY A 56 3.92 1.76 -11.75
C GLY A 56 4.60 2.49 -10.59
N GLN A 57 3.92 3.40 -9.89
CA GLN A 57 4.45 4.00 -8.66
C GLN A 57 4.47 2.97 -7.52
N PRO A 58 5.47 2.97 -6.61
CA PRO A 58 5.47 2.11 -5.44
C PRO A 58 4.17 2.21 -4.64
N TYR A 59 3.65 1.07 -4.20
CA TYR A 59 2.45 1.00 -3.38
C TYR A 59 2.67 1.75 -2.06
N ASP A 60 1.69 2.59 -1.72
CA ASP A 60 1.60 3.30 -0.46
C ASP A 60 0.15 3.29 0.04
N SER A 61 -0.08 2.79 1.24
CA SER A 61 -1.42 2.76 1.83
C SER A 61 -2.00 4.15 2.07
N GLU A 62 -1.16 5.16 2.28
CA GLU A 62 -1.62 6.55 2.47
C GLU A 62 -2.29 7.09 1.20
N LEU A 63 -1.77 6.75 0.02
CA LEU A 63 -2.33 7.16 -1.26
C LEU A 63 -3.69 6.49 -1.56
N ILE A 64 -3.93 5.28 -1.02
CA ILE A 64 -5.24 4.63 -1.07
C ILE A 64 -6.25 5.34 -0.15
N ALA A 65 -5.82 5.70 1.06
CA ALA A 65 -6.64 6.47 1.98
C ALA A 65 -6.99 7.85 1.40
N GLU A 66 -6.04 8.52 0.76
CA GLU A 66 -6.24 9.80 0.09
C GLU A 66 -7.23 9.68 -1.08
N LEU A 67 -7.11 8.66 -1.94
CA LEU A 67 -8.09 8.43 -3.01
C LEU A 67 -9.51 8.26 -2.44
N ASN A 68 -9.66 7.45 -1.39
CA ASN A 68 -10.96 7.25 -0.74
C ASN A 68 -11.52 8.57 -0.19
N GLN A 69 -10.68 9.38 0.46
CA GLN A 69 -11.05 10.69 0.98
C GLN A 69 -11.44 11.68 -0.13
N ASN A 70 -10.68 11.72 -1.23
CA ASN A 70 -10.98 12.56 -2.39
C ASN A 70 -12.36 12.21 -2.96
N LEU A 71 -12.65 10.92 -3.14
CA LEU A 71 -13.94 10.45 -3.66
C LEU A 71 -15.09 10.78 -2.70
N GLN A 72 -14.95 10.52 -1.39
CA GLN A 72 -16.00 10.82 -0.40
C GLN A 72 -16.25 12.33 -0.26
N SER A 73 -15.20 13.16 -0.27
CA SER A 73 -15.33 14.61 -0.09
C SER A 73 -15.80 15.37 -1.33
N SER A 74 -15.84 14.71 -2.50
CA SER A 74 -16.32 15.33 -3.74
C SER A 74 -17.82 15.61 -3.76
N GLY A 75 -18.61 14.92 -2.93
CA GLY A 75 -20.06 15.00 -2.93
C GLY A 75 -20.75 14.25 -4.08
N TYR A 76 -20.01 13.49 -4.90
CA TYR A 76 -20.59 12.75 -6.03
C TYR A 76 -21.17 11.38 -5.66
N PHE A 77 -20.80 10.82 -4.51
CA PHE A 77 -21.10 9.45 -4.15
C PHE A 77 -21.73 9.37 -2.76
N GLU A 78 -22.77 8.55 -2.61
CA GLU A 78 -23.34 8.21 -1.29
C GLU A 78 -22.43 7.27 -0.50
N GLY A 79 -21.63 6.45 -1.20
CA GLY A 79 -20.68 5.53 -0.60
C GLY A 79 -19.54 5.20 -1.56
N VAL A 80 -18.33 5.08 -1.00
CA VAL A 80 -17.11 4.75 -1.76
C VAL A 80 -16.45 3.55 -1.11
N ARG A 81 -16.06 2.57 -1.93
CA ARG A 81 -15.21 1.45 -1.53
C ARG A 81 -14.02 1.40 -2.47
N VAL A 82 -12.82 1.39 -1.91
CA VAL A 82 -11.58 1.24 -2.67
C VAL A 82 -10.99 -0.13 -2.32
N ASP A 83 -11.00 -1.04 -3.29
CA ASP A 83 -10.39 -2.36 -3.14
C ASP A 83 -8.95 -2.32 -3.68
N ALA A 84 -7.98 -2.41 -2.78
CA ALA A 84 -6.56 -2.53 -3.12
C ALA A 84 -6.01 -3.82 -2.49
N ALA A 85 -5.58 -4.77 -3.32
CA ALA A 85 -5.01 -6.04 -2.88
C ALA A 85 -3.50 -6.11 -3.19
N PRO A 86 -2.63 -5.48 -2.40
CA PRO A 86 -1.18 -5.49 -2.65
C PRO A 86 -0.57 -6.90 -2.58
N THR A 87 -1.22 -7.85 -1.90
CA THR A 87 -0.80 -9.27 -1.86
C THR A 87 -1.19 -10.07 -3.10
N GLN A 88 -2.10 -9.55 -3.95
CA GLN A 88 -2.47 -10.14 -5.24
C GLN A 88 -1.75 -9.46 -6.41
N ALA A 89 -1.14 -8.30 -6.20
CA ALA A 89 -0.26 -7.68 -7.18
C ALA A 89 0.90 -8.65 -7.42
N GLN A 90 1.00 -9.23 -8.62
CA GLN A 90 2.21 -9.94 -9.00
C GLN A 90 3.35 -8.93 -8.94
N ALA A 91 4.42 -9.27 -8.23
CA ALA A 91 5.66 -8.51 -8.34
C ALA A 91 6.12 -8.71 -9.80
N ASP A 92 5.77 -7.76 -10.67
CA ASP A 92 6.26 -7.75 -12.04
C ASP A 92 7.78 -7.60 -11.96
N GLY A 93 8.46 -8.73 -12.21
CA GLY A 93 9.91 -8.89 -12.27
C GLY A 93 10.25 -9.82 -13.42
#